data_AF-A0A5K1G369-F1
#
_entry.id   AF-A0A5K1G369-F1
#
_cell.length_a   1.000
_cell.length_b   1.000
_cell.length_c   1.000
_cell.angle_alpha   90.00
_cell.angle_beta   90.00
_cell.angle_gamma   90.00
#
_symmetry.space_group_name_H-M   'P 1'
#
loop_
_entity.id
_entity.type
_entity.pdbx_description
1 polymer ?
#
loop_
_entity_poly.entity_id
_entity_poly.type
_entity_poly.pdbx_seq_one_letter_code
_entity_poly.pdbx_strand_id
1 'polypeptide(L)' 'FSSSSDLVLESGYTVETVFDGHGAHVSPFSVIPYAEGLILLDNVHSAFYRAPLPISL' A
#
# COMPACT_ATOMS: atom_id res chain seq x y z
N PHE A 1 0.98 -1.05 45.48
CA PHE A 1 0.09 -1.57 44.43
C PHE A 1 0.74 -1.24 43.09
N SER A 2 1.24 -2.25 42.36
CA SER A 2 1.83 -2.05 41.03
C SER A 2 0.72 -2.13 40.00
N SER A 3 0.48 -1.04 39.27
CA SER A 3 -0.54 -0.96 38.22
C SER A 3 0.00 -1.63 36.96
N SER A 4 -0.41 -2.88 36.67
CA SER A 4 -0.28 -3.45 35.33
C SER A 4 -1.29 -2.74 34.43
N SER A 5 -0.81 -1.79 33.64
CA SER A 5 -1.59 -1.22 32.54
C SER A 5 -1.74 -2.30 31.47
N ASP A 6 -2.85 -3.03 31.53
CA ASP A 6 -3.23 -4.00 30.51
C ASP A 6 -3.56 -3.26 29.21
N LEU A 7 -2.74 -3.48 28.18
CA LEU A 7 -2.99 -3.01 26.82
C LEU A 7 -4.16 -3.80 26.23
N VAL A 8 -5.31 -3.16 26.10
CA VAL A 8 -6.47 -3.71 25.39
C VAL A 8 -6.35 -3.31 23.92
N LEU A 9 -6.06 -4.27 23.05
CA LEU A 9 -6.10 -4.07 21.60
C LEU A 9 -7.56 -4.04 21.15
N GLU A 10 -8.03 -2.88 20.72
CA GLU A 10 -9.35 -2.76 20.11
C GLU A 10 -9.38 -3.42 18.72
N SER A 11 -10.55 -3.91 18.32
CA SER A 11 -10.80 -4.39 16.96
C SER A 11 -10.70 -3.20 15.99
N GLY A 12 -9.49 -2.95 15.47
CA GLY A 12 -9.21 -1.89 14.50
C GLY A 12 -9.64 -2.25 13.08
N TYR A 13 -9.40 -1.31 12.15
CA TYR A 13 -9.61 -1.51 10.72
C TYR A 13 -8.28 -1.72 10.01
N THR A 14 -8.21 -2.70 9.11
CA THR A 14 -7.10 -2.82 8.16
C THR A 14 -7.36 -1.90 6.98
N VAL A 15 -6.39 -1.02 6.68
CA VAL A 15 -6.41 -0.18 5.48
C VAL A 15 -5.47 -0.82 4.45
N GLU A 16 -5.99 -1.12 3.27
CA GLU A 16 -5.21 -1.65 2.16
C GLU A 16 -5.34 -0.73 0.94
N THR A 17 -4.22 -0.52 0.25
CA THR A 17 -4.20 0.20 -1.03
C THR A 17 -4.30 -0.83 -2.15
N VAL A 18 -5.38 -0.76 -2.93
CA VAL A 18 -5.59 -1.64 -4.09
C VAL A 18 -5.38 -0.84 -5.37
N PHE A 19 -4.55 -1.38 -6.27
CA PHE A 19 -4.38 -0.81 -7.61
C PHE A 19 -5.16 -1.64 -8.64
N ASP A 20 -6.20 -1.04 -9.24
CA ASP A 20 -6.90 -1.63 -10.38
C ASP A 20 -6.17 -1.30 -11.68
N GLY A 21 -5.45 -2.28 -12.22
CA GLY A 21 -4.64 -2.12 -13.42
C GLY A 21 -5.42 -2.11 -14.74
N HIS A 22 -6.73 -2.39 -14.72
CA HIS A 22 -7.51 -2.56 -15.95
C HIS A 22 -7.49 -1.33 -16.85
N GLY A 23 -7.77 -0.14 -16.29
CA GLY A 23 -7.80 1.11 -17.06
C GLY A 23 -6.41 1.59 -17.54
N ALA A 24 -5.35 1.15 -16.87
CA ALA A 24 -3.97 1.50 -17.21
C ALA A 24 -3.29 0.48 -18.14
N HIS A 25 -3.98 -0.60 -18.52
CA HIS A 25 -3.40 -1.75 -19.23
C HIS A 25 -2.17 -2.33 -18.53
N VAL A 26 -2.14 -2.26 -17.20
CA VAL A 26 -1.07 -2.81 -16.35
C VAL A 26 -1.57 -4.10 -15.73
N SER A 27 -0.73 -5.13 -15.69
CA SER A 27 -1.00 -6.37 -14.95
C SER A 27 -0.21 -6.36 -13.64
N PRO A 28 -0.78 -5.81 -12.55
CA PRO A 28 -0.05 -5.61 -11.31
C PRO A 28 0.29 -6.95 -10.66
N PHE A 29 1.58 -7.24 -10.56
CA PHE A 29 2.11 -8.34 -9.77
C PHE A 29 2.28 -7.95 -8.30
N SER A 30 2.76 -6.74 -8.07
CA SER A 30 3.00 -6.21 -6.72
C SER A 30 2.97 -4.68 -6.73
N VAL A 31 2.55 -4.12 -5.59
CA VAL A 31 2.60 -2.70 -5.30
C VAL A 31 3.51 -2.51 -4.09
N ILE A 32 4.61 -1.79 -4.27
CA ILE A 32 5.63 -1.60 -3.23
C ILE A 32 5.60 -0.12 -2.80
N PRO A 33 5.24 0.18 -1.55
CA PRO A 33 5.33 1.55 -1.03
C PRO A 33 6.79 1.94 -0.76
N TYR A 34 7.12 3.20 -1.04
CA TYR A 34 8.40 3.81 -0.68
C TYR A 34 8.20 5.27 -0.24
N ALA A 35 9.25 5.93 0.24
CA ALA A 35 9.16 7.24 0.89
C ALA A 35 8.45 8.34 0.07
N GLU A 36 8.52 8.27 -1.27
CA GLU A 36 7.95 9.32 -2.14
C GLU A 36 6.80 8.81 -3.02
N GLY A 37 6.31 7.58 -2.80
CA GLY A 37 5.25 7.04 -3.65
C GLY A 37 5.08 5.53 -3.61
N LEU A 38 4.63 4.99 -4.74
CA LEU A 38 4.43 3.57 -5.01
C LEU A 38 5.25 3.14 -6.23
N ILE A 39 5.77 1.91 -6.17
CA ILE A 39 6.32 1.19 -7.33
C ILE A 39 5.32 0.11 -7.71
N LEU A 40 4.89 0.09 -8.96
CA LEU A 40 4.10 -0.99 -9.53
C LEU A 40 4.97 -1.91 -10.35
N LEU A 41 4.88 -3.21 -10.12
CA LEU A 41 5.54 -4.25 -10.92
C LEU A 41 4.53 -4.87 -11.88
N ASP A 42 4.83 -4.83 -13.18
CA ASP A 42 4.01 -5.44 -14.23
C ASP A 42 4.68 -6.72 -14.74
N ASN A 43 4.01 -7.87 -14.56
CA ASN A 43 4.55 -9.16 -15.00
C ASN A 43 4.38 -9.42 -16.51
N VAL A 44 3.40 -8.80 -17.17
CA VAL A 44 3.14 -9.01 -18.60
C VAL A 44 4.14 -8.22 -19.43
N HIS A 45 4.39 -6.98 -19.04
CA HIS A 45 5.28 -6.08 -19.80
C HIS A 45 6.74 -6.14 -19.33
N SER A 46 7.04 -6.87 -18.25
CA SER A 46 8.36 -6.86 -17.59
C SER A 46 8.86 -5.44 -17.32
N ALA A 47 7.94 -4.60 -16.84
CA ALA A 47 8.17 -3.17 -16.60
C ALA A 47 7.84 -2.81 -15.15
N PHE A 48 8.38 -1.69 -14.68
CA PHE A 48 7.96 -1.08 -13.43
C PHE A 48 7.59 0.39 -13.63
N TYR A 49 6.62 0.85 -12.86
CA TYR A 49 6.12 2.22 -12.90
C TYR A 49 6.27 2.88 -11.53
N ARG A 50 6.61 4.18 -11.52
CA ARG A 50 6.62 4.99 -10.30
C ARG A 50 5.38 5.87 -10.29
N ALA A 51 4.53 5.66 -9.29
CA ALA A 51 3.37 6.51 -9.05
C ALA A 51 3.65 7.36 -7.81
N PRO A 52 3.76 8.68 -7.91
CA PRO A 52 3.82 9.52 -6.72
C PRO A 52 2.51 9.36 -5.95
N LEU A 53 2.60 9.18 -4.63
CA LEU A 53 1.40 9.30 -3.80
C LEU A 53 0.93 10.76 -3.87
N PRO A 54 -0.38 11.03 -3.96
CA PRO A 54 -0.85 12.39 -3.87
C PRO A 54 -0.39 12.97 -2.53
N ILE A 55 0.50 13.96 -2.58
CA ILE A 55 0.81 14.86 -1.47
C ILE A 55 -0.34 15.86 -1.37
N SER A 56 -1.57 15.39 -1.16
CA SER A 56 -2.63 16.25 -0.65
C SER A 56 -2.81 15.91 0.81
N LEU A 57 -2.15 16.70 1.66
CA LEU A 57 -2.46 16.84 3.08
C LEU A 57 -3.86 17.44 3.26
#